data_AF-A0A081P716-F1
#
_entry.id   AF-A0A081P716-F1
#
_cell.length_a   1.000
_cell.length_b   1.000
_cell.length_c   1.000
_cell.angle_alpha   90.00
_cell.angle_beta   90.00
_cell.angle_gamma   90.00
#
_symmetry.space_group_name_H-M   'P 1'
#
loop_
_entity.id
_entity.type
_entity.pdbx_description
1 polymer ?
#
loop_
_entity_poly.entity_id
_entity_poly.type
_entity_poly.pdbx_seq_one_letter_code
_entity_poly.pdbx_strand_id
1 'polypeptide(L)'
;MQFNEVSDLADKFFTDFAVITEQRKKEDLKELKKSDQLVRYHAMSIVNRAQDIQKAFNNAGVTDDNVLDFDVNQYAELYKLLTEDIDKFMELSKDQERLKKERVKIVPVFTDSIQRVKTSATDLMEILRTKDTTISSDMKGKVTTGGRNVPLKNFDKRVSALVNSYNTMIGLSR
;
A
#
# COMPACT_ATOMS: atom_id res chain seq x y z
N MET A 1 32.51 -21.22 -10.53
CA MET A 1 32.52 -20.55 -9.21
C MET A 1 32.11 -19.07 -9.26
N GLN A 2 31.96 -18.43 -10.43
CA GLN A 2 31.60 -16.99 -10.52
C GLN A 2 30.10 -16.64 -10.39
N PHE A 3 29.17 -17.61 -10.50
CA PHE A 3 27.73 -17.32 -10.49
C PHE A 3 27.18 -17.08 -9.06
N ASN A 4 27.74 -17.76 -8.06
CA ASN A 4 27.30 -17.61 -6.66
C ASN A 4 27.75 -16.28 -6.05
N GLU A 5 28.98 -15.83 -6.34
CA GLU A 5 29.51 -14.56 -5.81
C GLU A 5 28.77 -13.32 -6.35
N VAL A 6 28.29 -13.36 -7.60
CA VAL A 6 27.50 -12.28 -8.20
C VAL A 6 26.08 -12.24 -7.62
N SER A 7 25.48 -13.41 -7.33
CA SER A 7 24.18 -13.51 -6.66
C SER A 7 24.25 -12.96 -5.23
N ASP A 8 25.24 -13.39 -4.45
CA ASP A 8 25.41 -12.97 -3.05
C ASP A 8 25.65 -11.45 -2.94
N LEU A 9 26.39 -10.86 -3.88
CA LEU A 9 26.62 -9.42 -3.93
C LEU A 9 25.35 -8.64 -4.32
N ALA A 10 24.56 -9.15 -5.25
CA ALA A 10 23.29 -8.55 -5.63
C ALA A 10 22.27 -8.63 -4.48
N ASP A 11 22.16 -9.79 -3.83
CA ASP A 11 21.27 -10.00 -2.70
C ASP A 11 21.65 -9.10 -1.51
N LYS A 12 22.95 -8.97 -1.24
CA LYS A 12 23.45 -8.02 -0.24
C LYS A 12 23.14 -6.57 -0.62
N PHE A 13 23.37 -6.17 -1.87
CA PHE A 13 23.04 -4.83 -2.35
C PHE A 13 21.54 -4.51 -2.21
N PHE A 14 20.66 -5.42 -2.63
CA PHE A 14 19.21 -5.23 -2.51
C PHE A 14 18.75 -5.22 -1.05
N THR A 15 19.36 -6.04 -0.19
CA THR A 15 19.09 -6.06 1.26
C THR A 15 19.50 -4.74 1.91
N ASP A 16 20.75 -4.31 1.71
CA ASP A 16 21.26 -3.05 2.25
C ASP A 16 20.46 -1.85 1.70
N PHE A 17 20.11 -1.87 0.42
CA PHE A 17 19.28 -0.84 -0.21
C PHE A 17 17.85 -0.82 0.35
N ALA A 18 17.26 -1.98 0.64
CA ALA A 18 15.95 -2.08 1.28
C ALA A 18 15.98 -1.54 2.71
N VAL A 19 17.05 -1.83 3.48
CA VAL A 19 17.25 -1.28 4.84
C VAL A 19 17.39 0.24 4.79
N ILE A 20 18.21 0.79 3.89
CA ILE A 20 18.38 2.24 3.72
C ILE A 20 17.05 2.89 3.33
N THR A 21 16.29 2.27 2.42
CA THR A 21 14.99 2.79 1.97
C THR A 21 13.96 2.77 3.12
N GLU A 22 13.94 1.72 3.93
CA GLU A 22 13.05 1.62 5.10
C GLU A 22 13.41 2.62 6.19
N GLN A 23 14.71 2.83 6.44
CA GLN A 23 15.18 3.82 7.39
C GLN A 23 14.80 5.24 6.95
N ARG A 24 15.04 5.58 5.68
CA ARG A 24 14.66 6.88 5.11
C ARG A 24 13.16 7.14 5.22
N LYS A 25 12.32 6.15 4.89
CA LYS A 25 10.86 6.26 5.07
C LYS A 25 10.45 6.61 6.50
N LYS A 26 11.12 6.03 7.50
CA LYS A 26 10.86 6.31 8.92
C LYS A 26 11.36 7.69 9.33
N GLU A 27 12.49 8.13 8.80
CA GLU A 27 13.04 9.47 9.03
C GLU A 27 12.12 10.54 8.43
N ASP A 28 11.72 10.39 7.17
CA ASP A 28 10.78 11.28 6.48
C ASP A 28 9.46 11.42 7.24
N LEU A 29 8.86 10.30 7.67
CA LEU A 29 7.64 10.31 8.48
C LEU A 29 7.83 11.04 9.82
N LYS A 30 8.99 10.85 10.49
CA LYS A 30 9.28 11.57 11.74
C LYS A 30 9.41 13.07 11.50
N GLU A 31 10.04 13.49 10.42
CA GLU A 31 10.20 14.90 10.07
C GLU A 31 8.87 15.56 9.71
N LEU A 32 8.03 14.90 8.92
CA LEU A 32 6.68 15.36 8.60
C LEU A 32 5.84 15.54 9.88
N LYS A 33 5.92 14.58 10.80
CA LYS A 33 5.20 14.67 12.08
C LYS A 33 5.74 15.79 12.98
N LYS A 34 7.06 15.96 13.07
CA LYS A 34 7.71 17.03 13.86
C LYS A 34 7.39 18.43 13.32
N SER A 35 7.23 18.56 12.00
CA SER A 35 6.89 19.82 11.32
C SER A 35 5.39 20.07 11.22
N ASP A 36 4.56 19.27 11.91
CA ASP A 36 3.08 19.34 11.89
C ASP A 36 2.46 19.21 10.48
N GLN A 37 3.17 18.55 9.56
CA GLN A 37 2.72 18.24 8.20
C GLN A 37 1.91 16.94 8.18
N LEU A 38 0.78 16.92 8.88
CA LEU A 38 -0.01 15.70 9.09
C LEU A 38 -0.71 15.19 7.83
N VAL A 39 -1.13 16.05 6.90
CA VAL A 39 -1.70 15.61 5.61
C VAL A 39 -0.64 14.87 4.81
N ARG A 40 0.57 15.43 4.70
CA ARG A 40 1.70 14.78 4.01
C ARG A 40 2.15 13.51 4.73
N TYR A 41 2.19 13.55 6.06
CA TYR A 41 2.50 12.40 6.91
C TYR A 41 1.58 11.22 6.61
N HIS A 42 0.26 11.41 6.70
CA HIS A 42 -0.68 10.32 6.48
C HIS A 42 -0.67 9.87 5.02
N ALA A 43 -0.52 10.79 4.05
CA ALA A 43 -0.36 10.41 2.65
C ALA A 43 0.83 9.46 2.41
N MET A 44 2.00 9.77 2.98
CA MET A 44 3.19 8.92 2.89
C MET A 44 3.02 7.62 3.69
N SER A 45 2.41 7.70 4.87
CA SER A 45 2.16 6.54 5.73
C SER A 45 1.28 5.52 5.01
N ILE A 46 0.20 5.94 4.33
CA ILE A 46 -0.67 5.05 3.55
C ILE A 46 0.13 4.29 2.48
N VAL A 47 1.02 4.97 1.74
CA VAL A 47 1.89 4.33 0.74
C VAL A 47 2.77 3.27 1.40
N ASN A 48 3.41 3.62 2.52
CA ASN A 48 4.28 2.69 3.26
C ASN A 48 3.50 1.48 3.79
N ARG A 49 2.34 1.69 4.42
CA ARG A 49 1.48 0.61 4.95
C ARG A 49 0.98 -0.32 3.86
N ALA A 50 0.59 0.22 2.71
CA ALA A 50 0.19 -0.57 1.57
C ALA A 50 1.33 -1.45 1.05
N GLN A 51 2.55 -0.91 0.98
CA GLN A 51 3.75 -1.66 0.61
C GLN A 51 4.17 -2.68 1.69
N ASP A 52 3.93 -2.40 2.97
CA ASP A 52 4.19 -3.36 4.06
C ASP A 52 3.28 -4.59 3.94
N ILE A 53 2.03 -4.43 3.49
CA ILE A 53 1.16 -5.57 3.14
C ILE A 53 1.75 -6.40 2.00
N GLN A 54 2.21 -5.77 0.92
CA GLN A 54 2.86 -6.48 -0.20
C GLN A 54 4.09 -7.26 0.27
N LYS A 55 4.95 -6.61 1.07
CA LYS A 55 6.13 -7.25 1.66
C LYS A 55 5.75 -8.42 2.56
N ALA A 56 4.67 -8.32 3.33
CA ALA A 56 4.24 -9.39 4.22
C ALA A 56 3.86 -10.66 3.43
N PHE A 57 3.06 -10.52 2.36
CA PHE A 57 2.75 -11.66 1.47
C PHE A 57 4.00 -12.23 0.80
N ASN A 58 4.88 -11.36 0.28
CA ASN A 58 6.13 -11.78 -0.37
C ASN A 58 7.04 -12.56 0.60
N ASN A 59 7.22 -12.06 1.83
CA ASN A 59 8.05 -12.69 2.86
C ASN A 59 7.47 -14.04 3.32
N ALA A 60 6.15 -14.20 3.27
CA ALA A 60 5.46 -15.45 3.56
C ALA A 60 5.45 -16.42 2.37
N GLY A 61 5.98 -16.03 1.20
CA GLY A 61 5.90 -16.83 -0.02
C GLY A 61 4.47 -17.05 -0.54
N VAL A 62 3.56 -16.13 -0.19
CA VAL A 62 2.15 -16.22 -0.56
C VAL A 62 1.88 -15.50 -1.88
N THR A 63 1.14 -16.18 -2.74
CA THR A 63 0.75 -15.77 -4.09
C THR A 63 -0.77 -15.91 -4.26
N ASP A 64 -1.31 -15.51 -5.42
CA ASP A 64 -2.74 -15.68 -5.70
C ASP A 64 -3.21 -17.15 -5.62
N ASP A 65 -2.32 -18.11 -5.89
CA ASP A 65 -2.65 -19.54 -5.85
C ASP A 65 -2.80 -20.10 -4.43
N ASN A 66 -2.20 -19.45 -3.44
CA ASN A 66 -2.18 -19.89 -2.04
C ASN A 66 -2.48 -18.75 -1.06
N VAL A 67 -3.25 -17.75 -1.49
CA VAL A 67 -3.57 -16.56 -0.68
C VAL A 67 -4.18 -16.91 0.68
N LEU A 68 -4.91 -18.02 0.77
CA LEU A 68 -5.59 -18.48 1.98
C LEU A 68 -4.63 -18.99 3.07
N ASP A 69 -3.37 -19.24 2.73
CA ASP A 69 -2.32 -19.71 3.63
C ASP A 69 -1.78 -18.58 4.52
N PHE A 70 -2.04 -17.32 4.16
CA PHE A 70 -1.61 -16.18 4.96
C PHE A 70 -2.40 -16.09 6.28
N ASP A 71 -1.70 -15.74 7.37
CA ASP A 71 -2.32 -15.60 8.68
C ASP A 71 -3.31 -14.43 8.69
N VAL A 72 -4.58 -14.74 8.94
CA VAL A 72 -5.68 -13.76 8.96
C VAL A 72 -5.53 -12.73 10.08
N ASN A 73 -4.97 -13.09 11.23
CA ASN A 73 -4.72 -12.17 12.34
C ASN A 73 -3.57 -11.23 12.02
N GLN A 74 -2.48 -11.76 11.43
CA GLN A 74 -1.39 -10.93 10.93
C GLN A 74 -1.89 -9.94 9.87
N TYR A 75 -2.72 -10.40 8.94
CA TYR A 75 -3.33 -9.51 7.94
C TYR A 75 -4.24 -8.47 8.60
N ALA A 76 -5.00 -8.85 9.62
CA ALA A 76 -5.90 -7.94 10.33
C ALA A 76 -5.18 -6.76 10.95
N GLU A 77 -4.00 -6.98 11.52
CA GLU A 77 -3.17 -5.91 12.10
C GLU A 77 -2.67 -4.95 11.02
N LEU A 78 -2.16 -5.47 9.90
CA LEU A 78 -1.69 -4.67 8.77
C LEU A 78 -2.83 -3.85 8.15
N TYR A 79 -3.98 -4.49 7.95
CA TYR A 79 -5.20 -3.87 7.45
C TYR A 79 -5.65 -2.73 8.35
N LYS A 80 -5.68 -2.96 9.67
CA LYS A 80 -6.06 -1.93 10.65
C LYS A 80 -5.17 -0.69 10.52
N LEU A 81 -3.85 -0.87 10.56
CA LEU A 81 -2.89 0.24 10.44
C LEU A 81 -3.07 1.03 9.14
N LEU A 82 -3.26 0.35 8.02
CA LEU A 82 -3.56 1.00 6.74
C LEU A 82 -4.85 1.82 6.82
N THR A 83 -5.94 1.22 7.31
CA THR A 83 -7.25 1.90 7.35
C THR A 83 -7.29 3.09 8.31
N GLU A 84 -6.58 3.02 9.44
CA GLU A 84 -6.47 4.15 10.38
C GLU A 84 -5.79 5.36 9.72
N ASP A 85 -4.69 5.14 8.99
CA ASP A 85 -4.01 6.21 8.26
C ASP A 85 -4.84 6.76 7.11
N ILE A 86 -5.58 5.90 6.39
CA ILE A 86 -6.52 6.33 5.34
C ILE A 86 -7.62 7.21 5.95
N ASP A 87 -8.24 6.78 7.03
CA ASP A 87 -9.35 7.52 7.63
C ASP A 87 -8.87 8.88 8.17
N LYS A 88 -7.67 8.94 8.76
CA LYS A 88 -7.05 10.20 9.18
C LYS A 88 -6.72 11.12 8.01
N PHE A 89 -6.19 10.60 6.91
CA PHE A 89 -5.98 11.39 5.71
C PHE A 89 -7.30 11.92 5.14
N MET A 90 -8.34 11.09 5.07
CA MET A 90 -9.66 11.49 4.55
C MET A 90 -10.35 12.53 5.45
N GLU A 91 -10.09 12.51 6.75
CA GLU A 91 -10.52 13.54 7.70
C GLU A 91 -9.77 14.86 7.43
N LEU A 92 -8.44 14.84 7.45
CA LEU A 92 -7.60 16.03 7.30
C LEU A 92 -7.67 16.64 5.89
N SER A 93 -7.93 15.84 4.86
CA SER A 93 -8.09 16.32 3.48
C SER A 93 -9.31 17.22 3.27
N LYS A 94 -10.24 17.24 4.22
CA LYS A 94 -11.42 18.12 4.21
C LYS A 94 -11.15 19.44 4.93
N ASP A 95 -10.11 19.51 5.77
CA ASP A 95 -9.73 20.70 6.52
C ASP A 95 -8.95 21.68 5.62
N GLN A 96 -9.64 22.70 5.14
CA GLN A 96 -9.07 23.70 4.23
C GLN A 96 -7.96 24.55 4.89
N GLU A 97 -8.07 24.82 6.20
CA GLU A 97 -7.07 25.61 6.91
C GLU A 97 -5.78 24.80 7.08
N ARG A 98 -5.92 23.50 7.34
CA ARG A 98 -4.78 22.56 7.35
C ARG A 98 -4.07 22.48 6.00
N LEU A 99 -4.83 22.32 4.91
CA LEU A 99 -4.26 22.24 3.56
C LEU A 99 -3.50 23.52 3.18
N LYS A 100 -4.04 24.70 3.54
CA LYS A 100 -3.35 25.99 3.36
C LYS A 100 -2.08 26.07 4.18
N LYS A 101 -2.12 25.67 5.46
CA LYS A 101 -0.96 25.67 6.37
C LYS A 101 0.17 24.80 5.83
N GLU A 102 -0.14 23.60 5.36
CA GLU A 102 0.84 22.64 4.82
C GLU A 102 1.24 22.92 3.36
N ARG A 103 0.59 23.90 2.72
CA ARG A 103 0.73 24.23 1.29
C ARG A 103 0.60 22.98 0.41
N VAL A 104 -0.39 22.14 0.71
CA VAL A 104 -0.67 20.89 0.01
C VAL A 104 -1.85 21.08 -0.93
N LYS A 105 -1.72 20.57 -2.15
CA LYS A 105 -2.85 20.39 -3.07
C LYS A 105 -3.05 18.90 -3.30
N ILE A 106 -4.15 18.37 -2.78
CA ILE A 106 -4.51 16.96 -2.99
C ILE A 106 -5.07 16.81 -4.40
N VAL A 107 -4.45 15.95 -5.20
CA VAL A 107 -4.94 15.64 -6.55
C VAL A 107 -6.06 14.59 -6.47
N PRO A 108 -7.19 14.74 -7.18
CA PRO A 108 -8.31 13.80 -7.09
C PRO A 108 -7.91 12.34 -7.38
N VAL A 109 -6.95 12.13 -8.28
CA VAL A 109 -6.43 10.79 -8.62
C VAL A 109 -5.75 10.09 -7.44
N PHE A 110 -5.17 10.83 -6.50
CA PHE A 110 -4.58 10.26 -5.29
C PHE A 110 -5.66 9.75 -4.35
N THR A 111 -6.72 10.53 -4.13
CA THR A 111 -7.88 10.13 -3.32
C THR A 111 -8.57 8.89 -3.91
N ASP A 112 -8.78 8.85 -5.23
CA ASP A 112 -9.34 7.65 -5.90
C ASP A 112 -8.43 6.42 -5.71
N SER A 113 -7.11 6.59 -5.84
CA SER A 113 -6.16 5.50 -5.65
C SER A 113 -6.15 4.97 -4.21
N ILE A 114 -6.23 5.85 -3.21
CA ILE A 114 -6.39 5.47 -1.81
C ILE A 114 -7.66 4.63 -1.62
N GLN A 115 -8.78 5.07 -2.17
CA GLN A 115 -10.05 4.36 -2.02
C GLN A 115 -10.00 2.97 -2.66
N ARG A 116 -9.36 2.82 -3.83
CA ARG A 116 -9.16 1.52 -4.48
C ARG A 116 -8.25 0.59 -3.68
N VAL A 117 -7.19 1.12 -3.06
CA VAL A 117 -6.35 0.35 -2.13
C VAL A 117 -7.17 -0.09 -0.92
N LYS A 118 -7.97 0.81 -0.31
CA LYS A 118 -8.86 0.45 0.80
C LYS A 118 -9.80 -0.69 0.43
N THR A 119 -10.50 -0.57 -0.71
CA THR A 119 -11.43 -1.60 -1.20
C THR A 119 -10.74 -2.95 -1.41
N SER A 120 -9.61 -2.98 -2.13
CA SER A 120 -8.87 -4.24 -2.35
C SER A 120 -8.29 -4.84 -1.06
N ALA A 121 -7.86 -4.00 -0.11
CA ALA A 121 -7.42 -4.46 1.20
C ALA A 121 -8.58 -5.07 2.02
N THR A 122 -9.79 -4.50 1.92
CA THR A 122 -11.01 -5.05 2.53
C THR A 122 -11.39 -6.36 1.88
N ASP A 123 -11.37 -6.45 0.55
CA ASP A 123 -11.65 -7.71 -0.17
C ASP A 123 -10.69 -8.82 0.32
N LEU A 124 -9.39 -8.55 0.42
CA LEU A 124 -8.41 -9.50 0.96
C LEU A 124 -8.70 -9.91 2.42
N MET A 125 -9.12 -8.96 3.27
CA MET A 125 -9.54 -9.26 4.64
C MET A 125 -10.73 -10.22 4.67
N GLU A 126 -11.72 -9.98 3.80
CA GLU A 126 -12.90 -10.83 3.68
C GLU A 126 -12.51 -12.21 3.16
N ILE A 127 -11.73 -12.30 2.08
CA ILE A 127 -11.20 -13.56 1.52
C ILE A 127 -10.53 -14.40 2.60
N LEU A 128 -9.62 -13.81 3.40
CA LEU A 128 -8.89 -14.54 4.44
C LEU A 128 -9.79 -15.03 5.58
N ARG A 129 -10.81 -14.25 5.93
CA ARG A 129 -11.78 -14.56 6.99
C ARG A 129 -12.79 -15.61 6.58
N THR A 130 -13.34 -15.51 5.38
CA THR A 130 -14.40 -16.40 4.88
C THR A 130 -13.85 -17.60 4.13
N LYS A 131 -12.56 -17.57 3.75
CA LYS A 131 -11.91 -18.54 2.87
C LYS A 131 -12.54 -18.61 1.47
N ASP A 132 -13.22 -17.55 1.05
CA ASP A 132 -13.85 -17.43 -0.27
C ASP A 132 -13.03 -16.54 -1.19
N THR A 133 -12.32 -17.14 -2.15
CA THR A 133 -11.49 -16.43 -3.12
C THR A 133 -12.29 -15.81 -4.27
N THR A 134 -13.62 -15.95 -4.32
CA THR A 134 -14.46 -15.33 -5.35
C THR A 134 -14.82 -13.89 -5.03
N ILE A 135 -14.56 -13.45 -3.80
CA ILE A 135 -14.83 -12.08 -3.35
C ILE A 135 -14.01 -11.08 -4.17
N SER A 136 -14.72 -10.15 -4.81
CA SER A 136 -14.15 -9.05 -5.56
C SER A 136 -15.15 -7.92 -5.69
N SER A 137 -14.89 -6.80 -5.01
CA SER A 137 -15.72 -5.60 -5.11
C SER A 137 -15.68 -4.98 -6.51
N ASP A 138 -14.59 -5.18 -7.27
CA ASP A 138 -14.44 -4.73 -8.66
C ASP A 138 -15.33 -5.50 -9.66
N MET A 139 -15.78 -6.71 -9.29
CA MET A 139 -16.62 -7.60 -10.10
C MET A 139 -18.12 -7.52 -9.76
N LYS A 140 -18.51 -6.90 -8.64
CA LYS A 140 -19.93 -6.73 -8.27
C LYS A 140 -20.68 -6.02 -9.41
N GLY A 141 -21.67 -6.71 -9.99
CA GLY A 141 -22.53 -6.19 -11.07
C GLY A 141 -21.98 -6.33 -12.50
N LYS A 142 -20.83 -6.99 -12.72
CA LYS A 142 -20.28 -7.24 -14.05
C LYS A 142 -20.44 -8.69 -14.47
N VAL A 143 -20.92 -8.92 -15.70
CA VAL A 143 -20.86 -10.24 -16.34
C VAL A 143 -19.41 -10.50 -16.72
N THR A 144 -18.76 -11.47 -16.07
CA THR A 144 -17.39 -11.86 -16.38
C THR A 144 -17.37 -13.23 -17.04
N THR A 145 -16.46 -13.43 -18.00
CA THR A 145 -16.35 -14.65 -18.82
C THR A 145 -15.62 -15.80 -18.10
N GLY A 146 -15.80 -15.94 -16.78
CA GLY A 146 -15.23 -17.06 -16.01
C GLY A 146 -13.73 -16.97 -15.72
N GLY A 147 -13.16 -15.76 -15.71
CA GLY A 147 -11.76 -15.56 -15.33
C GLY A 147 -11.52 -15.79 -13.84
N ARG A 148 -10.39 -16.44 -13.49
CA ARG A 148 -9.96 -16.65 -12.09
C ARG A 148 -9.71 -15.30 -11.41
N ASN A 149 -10.24 -15.12 -10.19
CA ASN A 149 -9.92 -13.94 -9.37
C ASN A 149 -8.44 -14.00 -8.95
N VAL A 150 -7.76 -12.86 -8.99
CA VAL A 150 -6.33 -12.70 -8.65
C VAL A 150 -6.18 -11.55 -7.65
N PRO A 151 -6.63 -11.76 -6.40
CA PRO A 151 -6.78 -10.69 -5.41
C PRO A 151 -5.46 -10.00 -5.03
N LEU A 152 -4.34 -10.73 -4.93
CA LEU A 152 -3.03 -10.13 -4.63
C LEU A 152 -2.52 -9.32 -5.82
N LYS A 153 -2.56 -9.85 -7.04
CA LYS A 153 -2.19 -9.09 -8.24
C LYS A 153 -3.04 -7.82 -8.41
N ASN A 154 -4.34 -7.90 -8.07
CA ASN A 154 -5.22 -6.74 -8.07
C ASN A 154 -4.79 -5.71 -7.03
N PHE A 155 -4.51 -6.13 -5.79
CA PHE A 155 -3.97 -5.27 -4.73
C PHE A 155 -2.66 -4.60 -5.17
N ASP A 156 -1.70 -5.35 -5.72
CA ASP A 156 -0.42 -4.83 -6.19
C ASP A 156 -0.57 -3.76 -7.28
N LYS A 157 -1.50 -3.97 -8.20
CA LYS A 157 -1.85 -2.97 -9.22
C LYS A 157 -2.41 -1.69 -8.58
N ARG A 158 -3.23 -1.81 -7.53
CA ARG A 158 -3.76 -0.64 -6.79
C ARG A 158 -2.65 0.08 -6.02
N VAL A 159 -1.76 -0.64 -5.36
CA VAL A 159 -0.61 -0.04 -4.66
C VAL A 159 0.31 0.69 -5.65
N SER A 160 0.57 0.10 -6.82
CA SER A 160 1.36 0.76 -7.87
C SER A 160 0.72 2.08 -8.35
N ALA A 161 -0.60 2.10 -8.55
CA ALA A 161 -1.33 3.32 -8.88
C ALA A 161 -1.30 4.36 -7.75
N LEU A 162 -1.37 3.91 -6.50
CA LEU A 162 -1.23 4.77 -5.32
C LEU A 162 0.16 5.42 -5.26
N VAL A 163 1.23 4.66 -5.46
CA VAL A 163 2.61 5.19 -5.51
C VAL A 163 2.74 6.24 -6.62
N ASN A 164 2.24 5.94 -7.82
CA ASN A 164 2.30 6.88 -8.94
C ASN A 164 1.53 8.17 -8.66
N SER A 165 0.31 8.06 -8.12
CA SER A 165 -0.51 9.24 -7.79
C SER A 165 0.05 10.04 -6.61
N TYR A 166 0.69 9.39 -5.63
CA TYR A 166 1.45 10.05 -4.57
C TYR A 166 2.61 10.86 -5.17
N ASN A 167 3.43 10.24 -6.01
CA ASN A 167 4.55 10.91 -6.69
C ASN A 167 4.07 12.13 -7.49
N THR A 168 2.91 12.05 -8.15
CA THR A 168 2.33 13.18 -8.88
C THR A 168 1.89 14.27 -7.92
N MET A 169 1.28 13.92 -6.80
CA MET A 169 0.85 14.87 -5.77
C MET A 169 2.04 15.66 -5.18
N ILE A 170 3.18 15.01 -4.98
CA ILE A 170 4.38 15.65 -4.43
C ILE A 170 5.33 16.22 -5.51
N GLY A 171 4.97 16.13 -6.79
CA GLY A 171 5.72 16.74 -7.90
C GLY A 171 6.97 15.97 -8.33
N LEU A 172 7.05 14.66 -8.05
CA LEU A 172 8.15 13.79 -8.46
C LEU A 172 7.93 13.12 -9.82
N SER A 173 6.69 13.00 -10.30
CA SER A 173 6.37 12.57 -11.67
C SER A 173 6.17 13.79 -12.57
N ARG A 174 6.95 13.86 -13.66
CA ARG A 174 6.78 14.81 -14.77
C ARG A 174 6.02 14.16 -15.91
#